data_AF-A0A0W0FVI6-F1
#
_entry.id   AF-A0A0W0FVI6-F1
#
_cell.length_a   1.000
_cell.length_b   1.000
_cell.length_c   1.000
_cell.angle_alpha   90.00
_cell.angle_beta   90.00
_cell.angle_gamma   90.00
#
_symmetry.space_group_name_H-M   'P 1'
#
loop_
_entity.id
_entity.type
_entity.pdbx_description
1 polymer ?
#
loop_
_entity_poly.entity_id
_entity_poly.type
_entity_poly.pdbx_seq_one_letter_code
_entity_poly.pdbx_strand_id
1 'polypeptide(L)'
;MNPEIFPDPARFYPERWLEDKDHGLDRYLVTFGKGPRSCIGINLAWSELYMIFGNVFRKLDLHSGSDIRAEVQFGEYFAPLYKGDVLSATARERE
;
A
#
# COMPACT_ATOMS: atom_id res chain seq x y z
N MET A 1 -12.57 5.16 -2.39
CA MET A 1 -12.49 6.44 -1.65
C MET A 1 -13.86 6.87 -1.10
N ASN A 2 -14.70 5.93 -0.63
CA ASN A 2 -16.00 6.29 -0.06
C ASN A 2 -15.83 6.72 1.41
N PRO A 3 -16.12 7.98 1.77
CA PRO A 3 -15.97 8.47 3.14
C PRO A 3 -16.95 7.84 4.14
N GLU A 4 -18.09 7.29 3.70
CA GLU A 4 -19.05 6.60 4.57
C GLU A 4 -18.51 5.26 5.08
N ILE A 5 -17.61 4.63 4.31
CA ILE A 5 -16.98 3.35 4.66
C ILE A 5 -15.60 3.58 5.28
N PHE A 6 -14.84 4.51 4.70
CA PHE A 6 -13.47 4.83 5.12
C PHE A 6 -13.41 6.32 5.48
N PRO A 7 -13.59 6.70 6.76
CA PRO A 7 -13.41 8.09 7.21
C PRO A 7 -12.03 8.60 6.78
N ASP A 8 -11.94 9.82 6.24
CA ASP A 8 -10.71 10.36 5.63
C ASP A 8 -10.05 9.41 4.60
N PRO A 9 -10.76 9.03 3.51
CA PRO A 9 -10.34 7.95 2.62
C PRO A 9 -9.06 8.25 1.82
N ALA A 10 -8.66 9.52 1.73
CA ALA A 10 -7.44 9.96 1.07
C ALA A 10 -6.21 9.95 2.00
N ARG A 11 -6.42 9.84 3.32
CA ARG A 11 -5.34 9.76 4.30
C ARG A 11 -4.81 8.33 4.35
N PHE A 12 -3.48 8.19 4.26
CA PHE A 12 -2.83 6.92 4.57
C PHE A 12 -2.92 6.66 6.08
N TYR A 13 -3.85 5.79 6.48
CA TYR A 13 -4.13 5.47 7.87
C TYR A 13 -4.21 3.95 8.06
N PRO A 14 -3.06 3.24 8.16
CA PRO A 14 -3.02 1.79 8.32
C PRO A 14 -3.68 1.29 9.62
N GLU A 15 -3.61 2.09 10.69
CA GLU A 15 -4.11 1.73 12.01
C GLU A 15 -5.61 1.47 12.02
N ARG A 16 -6.37 1.99 11.03
CA ARG A 16 -7.80 1.70 10.89
C ARG A 16 -8.13 0.21 10.82
N TRP A 17 -7.23 -0.59 10.26
CA TRP A 17 -7.42 -2.04 10.14
C TRP A 17 -7.18 -2.78 11.46
N LEU A 18 -6.50 -2.13 12.41
CA LEU A 18 -6.28 -2.63 13.77
C LEU A 18 -7.40 -2.17 14.72
N GLU A 19 -7.97 -0.99 14.48
CA GLU A 19 -9.09 -0.42 15.24
C GLU A 19 -10.43 -1.08 14.91
N ASP A 20 -10.55 -1.65 13.71
CA ASP A 20 -11.70 -2.40 13.22
C ASP A 20 -11.79 -3.80 13.85
N LYS A 21 -12.26 -3.84 15.10
CA LYS A 21 -12.25 -5.06 15.94
C LYS A 21 -13.05 -6.24 15.38
N ASP A 22 -14.07 -5.98 14.57
CA ASP A 22 -14.89 -7.02 13.97
C ASP A 22 -14.41 -7.42 12.56
N HIS A 23 -13.31 -6.83 12.08
CA HIS A 23 -12.80 -6.99 10.73
C HIS A 23 -13.87 -6.72 9.65
N GLY A 24 -14.83 -5.85 9.97
CA GLY A 24 -15.92 -5.46 9.09
C GLY A 24 -15.43 -4.81 7.80
N LEU A 25 -14.32 -4.07 7.85
CA LEU A 25 -13.71 -3.36 6.73
C LEU A 25 -13.15 -4.31 5.66
N ASP A 26 -12.76 -5.53 6.02
CA ASP A 26 -12.15 -6.50 5.10
C ASP A 26 -13.05 -6.81 3.91
N ARG A 27 -14.38 -6.76 4.10
CA ARG A 27 -15.35 -7.00 3.02
C ARG A 27 -15.29 -5.94 1.90
N TYR A 28 -14.78 -4.76 2.21
CA TYR A 28 -14.64 -3.63 1.30
C TYR A 28 -13.24 -3.56 0.68
N LEU A 29 -12.29 -4.39 1.13
CA LEU A 29 -10.95 -4.51 0.54
C LEU A 29 -10.99 -5.41 -0.70
N VAL A 30 -11.30 -4.82 -1.86
CA VAL A 30 -11.45 -5.53 -3.15
C VAL A 30 -10.31 -5.26 -4.13
N THR A 31 -9.11 -4.97 -3.64
CA THR A 31 -7.91 -4.64 -4.47
C THR A 31 -7.52 -5.75 -5.45
N PHE A 32 -7.80 -7.01 -5.11
CA PHE A 32 -7.58 -8.18 -5.97
C PHE A 32 -8.85 -8.67 -6.67
N GLY A 33 -9.95 -7.89 -6.62
CA GLY A 33 -11.27 -8.33 -7.07
C GLY A 33 -11.89 -9.39 -6.15
N LYS A 34 -13.14 -9.77 -6.43
CA LYS A 34 -13.90 -10.77 -5.66
C LYS A 34 -14.75 -11.64 -6.59
N GLY A 35 -15.09 -12.86 -6.15
CA GLY A 35 -15.91 -13.80 -6.91
C GLY A 35 -15.12 -14.55 -7.99
N PRO A 36 -15.78 -15.09 -9.04
CA PRO A 36 -15.16 -16.03 -9.98
C PRO A 36 -14.07 -15.42 -10.88
N ARG A 37 -13.92 -14.10 -10.85
CA ARG A 37 -12.89 -13.35 -11.61
C ARG A 37 -11.90 -12.64 -10.68
N SER A 38 -11.82 -13.02 -9.41
CA SER A 38 -10.77 -12.52 -8.51
C SER A 38 -9.39 -12.90 -9.00
N CYS A 39 -8.39 -12.13 -8.62
CA CYS A 39 -6.99 -12.38 -8.94
C CYS A 39 -6.58 -13.79 -8.50
N ILE A 40 -6.10 -14.59 -9.44
CA ILE A 40 -5.58 -15.93 -9.17
C ILE A 40 -4.29 -15.88 -8.32
N GLY A 41 -3.53 -14.78 -8.42
CA GLY A 41 -2.26 -14.57 -7.74
C GLY A 41 -2.36 -13.98 -6.33
N ILE A 42 -3.55 -13.84 -5.74
CA ILE A 42 -3.73 -13.16 -4.45
C ILE A 42 -2.86 -13.76 -3.32
N ASN A 43 -2.77 -15.08 -3.23
CA ASN A 43 -1.98 -15.74 -2.19
C ASN A 43 -0.47 -15.55 -2.40
N LEU A 44 -0.02 -15.57 -3.66
CA LEU A 44 1.37 -15.29 -4.00
C LEU A 44 1.73 -13.85 -3.66
N ALA A 45 0.87 -12.90 -4.07
CA ALA A 45 1.07 -11.48 -3.80
C ALA A 45 1.19 -11.21 -2.29
N TRP A 46 0.31 -11.78 -1.46
CA TRP A 46 0.43 -11.64 0.00
C TRP A 46 1.73 -12.25 0.55
N SER A 47 2.11 -13.44 0.08
CA SER A 47 3.35 -14.09 0.52
C SER A 47 4.57 -13.22 0.20
N GLU A 48 4.64 -12.69 -1.02
CA GLU A 48 5.71 -11.78 -1.45
C GLU A 48 5.71 -10.47 -0.64
N LEU A 49 4.54 -9.85 -0.47
CA LEU A 49 4.41 -8.60 0.30
C LEU A 49 4.89 -8.78 1.75
N TYR A 50 4.50 -9.88 2.42
CA TYR A 50 4.96 -10.14 3.79
C TYR A 50 6.47 -10.35 3.86
N MET A 51 7.05 -11.09 2.91
CA MET A 51 8.50 -11.28 2.85
C MET A 51 9.24 -9.96 2.58
N ILE A 52 8.75 -9.16 1.64
CA ILE A 52 9.32 -7.86 1.29
C ILE A 52 9.25 -6.93 2.49
N PHE A 53 8.07 -6.68 3.06
CA PHE A 53 7.91 -5.76 4.18
C PHE A 53 8.67 -6.23 5.43
N GLY A 54 8.65 -7.54 5.71
CA GLY A 54 9.41 -8.12 6.82
C GLY A 54 10.92 -7.88 6.67
N ASN A 55 11.48 -7.95 5.47
CA ASN A 55 12.89 -7.66 5.23
C ASN A 55 13.17 -6.15 5.21
N VAL A 56 12.33 -5.36 4.54
CA VAL A 56 12.51 -3.90 4.43
C VAL A 56 12.51 -3.27 5.82
N PHE A 57 11.50 -3.54 6.65
CA PHE A 57 11.42 -2.93 7.99
C PHE A 57 12.49 -3.45 8.95
N ARG A 58 12.91 -4.71 8.81
CA ARG A 58 13.91 -5.29 9.71
C ARG A 58 15.34 -4.89 9.36
N LYS A 59 15.67 -4.79 8.07
CA LYS A 59 17.05 -4.65 7.60
C LYS A 59 17.40 -3.27 7.08
N LEU A 60 16.40 -2.46 6.74
CA LEU A 60 16.64 -1.16 6.10
C LEU A 60 16.17 -0.02 6.99
N ASP A 61 16.92 1.07 6.92
CA ASP A 61 16.47 2.40 7.35
C ASP A 61 16.28 3.26 6.10
N LEU A 62 15.03 3.61 5.82
CA LEU A 62 14.61 4.30 4.59
C LEU A 62 14.46 5.79 4.86
N HIS A 63 15.19 6.60 4.09
CA HIS A 63 15.10 8.06 4.11
C HIS A 63 14.72 8.56 2.72
N SER A 64 13.63 9.31 2.64
CA SER A 64 13.27 10.00 1.41
C SER A 64 13.94 11.37 1.35
N GLY A 65 14.44 11.73 0.16
CA GLY A 65 14.97 13.07 -0.10
C GLY A 65 13.89 14.13 -0.34
N SER A 66 12.62 13.73 -0.44
CA SER A 66 11.49 14.60 -0.78
C SER A 66 10.18 14.16 -0.11
N ASP A 67 9.13 14.97 -0.25
CA ASP A 67 7.78 14.54 0.11
C ASP A 67 7.18 13.68 -1.00
N ILE A 68 7.38 12.37 -0.89
CA ILE A 68 6.91 11.39 -1.87
C ILE A 68 5.40 11.50 -2.15
N ARG A 69 4.58 11.96 -1.18
CA ARG A 69 3.13 12.06 -1.36
C ARG A 69 2.74 13.27 -2.20
N ALA A 70 3.55 14.32 -2.20
CA ALA A 70 3.35 15.47 -3.07
C ALA A 70 3.76 15.17 -4.53
N GLU A 71 4.66 14.20 -4.73
CA GLU A 71 5.25 13.90 -6.03
C GLU A 71 4.55 12.76 -6.78
N VAL A 72 3.95 11.80 -6.05
CA VAL A 72 3.23 10.67 -6.67
C VAL A 72 1.90 11.14 -7.26
N GLN A 73 1.82 11.17 -8.60
CA GLN A 73 0.58 11.37 -9.32
C GLN A 73 -0.04 10.03 -9.70
N PHE A 74 -1.31 9.82 -9.36
CA PHE A 74 -2.07 8.67 -9.84
C PHE A 74 -2.64 8.99 -11.21
N GLY A 75 -1.98 8.54 -12.28
CA GLY A 75 -2.58 8.51 -13.61
C GLY A 75 -3.54 7.32 -13.74
N GLU A 76 -4.69 7.51 -14.37
CA GLU A 76 -5.60 6.43 -14.77
C GLU A 76 -5.01 5.65 -15.96
N TYR A 77 -3.89 4.98 -15.72
CA TYR A 77 -3.41 3.88 -16.52
C TYR A 77 -3.70 2.59 -15.75
N PHE A 78 -3.72 1.45 -16.42
CA PHE A 78 -4.01 0.14 -15.81
C PHE A 78 -3.11 -0.18 -14.60
N ALA A 79 -2.02 0.58 -14.41
CA ALA A 79 -1.21 0.64 -13.19
C ALA A 79 -0.90 2.11 -12.84
N PRO A 80 -0.75 2.45 -11.54
CA PRO A 80 -0.26 3.77 -11.14
C PRO A 80 1.15 3.98 -11.70
N LEU A 81 1.36 5.13 -12.34
CA LEU A 81 2.64 5.54 -12.88
C LEU A 81 3.12 6.78 -12.14
N TYR A 82 4.34 6.73 -11.63
CA TYR A 82 5.00 7.93 -11.14
C TYR A 82 5.36 8.85 -12.32
N LYS A 83 5.11 10.16 -12.17
CA LYS A 83 5.32 11.15 -13.21
C LYS A 83 6.32 12.21 -12.73
N GLY A 84 7.60 12.05 -13.07
CA GLY A 84 8.71 12.93 -12.65
C GLY A 84 10.08 12.24 -12.74
N ASP A 85 11.10 12.84 -12.12
CA ASP A 85 12.42 12.21 -11.91
C ASP A 85 12.31 11.04 -10.94
N VAL A 86 12.95 9.90 -11.24
CA VAL A 86 12.86 8.66 -10.45
C VAL A 86 12.87 8.94 -8.95
N LEU A 87 11.87 8.42 -8.24
CA LEU A 87 11.74 8.53 -6.78
C LEU A 87 13.10 8.26 -6.11
N SER A 88 13.69 9.30 -5.52
CA SER A 88 14.99 9.18 -4.86
C SER A 88 14.77 8.81 -3.39
N ALA A 89 15.14 7.58 -3.04
CA ALA A 89 15.17 7.11 -1.67
C ALA A 89 16.57 6.57 -1.38
N THR A 90 17.11 6.92 -0.22
CA THR A 90 18.34 6.33 0.28
C THR A 90 17.99 5.27 1.32
N ALA A 91 18.65 4.12 1.25
CA ALA A 91 18.51 3.05 2.22
C ALA A 91 19.87 2.78 2.87
N ARG A 92 19.88 2.55 4.17
CA ARG A 92 21.05 2.07 4.92
C ARG A 92 20.69 0.76 5.62
N GLU A 93 21.69 -0.07 5.88
CA GLU A 93 21.48 -1.24 6.74
C GLU A 93 21.13 -0.76 8.15
N ARG A 94 20.10 -1.40 8.73
CA ARG A 94 19.66 -1.16 10.10
C ARG A 94 20.45 -2.10 11.01
N GLU A 95 21.21 -1.51 11.95
CA GLU A 95 21.90 -2.24 13.02
C GLU A 95 20.93 -2.99 13.97
#